data_AF-A0A1Z5AWU0-F1
#
_entry.id   AF-A0A1Z5AWU0-F1
#
_cell.length_a   1.000
_cell.length_b   1.000
_cell.length_c   1.000
_cell.angle_alpha   90.00
_cell.angle_beta   90.00
_cell.angle_gamma   90.00
#
_symmetry.space_group_name_H-M   'P 1'
#
loop_
_entity.id
_entity.type
_entity.pdbx_description
1 polymer ?
#
loop_
_entity_poly.entity_id
_entity_poly.type
_entity_poly.pdbx_seq_one_letter_code
_entity_poly.pdbx_strand_id
1 'polypeptide(L)'
;MRIEDHWYDGIEYYISFETNSGQTIRRNIIFTKNLTKKEIDRMVVEKFNSVKKVLNIEEVNDVLLPKSTIRMFLLSNQDFRKIVYQ
;
A
#
# COMPACT_ATOMS: atom_id res chain seq x y z
N MET A 1 3.01 22.79 18.24
CA MET A 1 3.21 21.39 17.82
C MET A 1 2.39 21.19 16.57
N ARG A 2 3.03 20.81 15.46
CA ARG A 2 2.39 20.69 14.15
C ARG A 2 1.94 19.24 13.94
N ILE A 3 0.85 19.01 13.19
CA ILE A 3 0.36 17.66 12.91
C ILE A 3 1.44 16.87 12.15
N GLU A 4 2.13 17.56 11.25
CA GLU A 4 3.23 17.12 10.42
C GLU A 4 4.45 16.66 11.24
N ASP A 5 4.56 17.03 12.52
CA ASP A 5 5.62 16.54 13.41
C ASP A 5 5.40 15.04 13.73
N HIS A 6 4.14 14.60 13.82
CA HIS A 6 3.75 13.27 14.34
C HIS A 6 3.00 12.39 13.33
N TRP A 7 2.53 12.95 12.22
CA TRP A 7 1.69 12.28 11.24
C TRP A 7 2.25 12.43 9.82
N TYR A 8 1.93 11.45 8.97
CA TYR A 8 2.11 11.52 7.52
C TYR A 8 0.75 11.68 6.86
N ASP A 9 0.66 12.60 5.91
CA ASP A 9 -0.46 12.63 4.97
C ASP A 9 -0.42 11.39 4.07
N GLY A 10 -1.59 10.86 3.79
CA GLY A 10 -1.76 9.78 2.84
C GLY A 10 -3.14 9.82 2.20
N ILE A 11 -3.27 9.06 1.13
CA ILE A 11 -4.52 8.92 0.39
C ILE A 11 -4.89 7.44 0.38
N GLU A 12 -6.12 7.15 0.80
CA GLU A 12 -6.70 5.81 0.73
C GLU A 12 -7.33 5.59 -0.65
N TYR A 13 -6.92 4.50 -1.31
CA TYR A 13 -7.49 4.06 -2.58
C TYR A 13 -8.22 2.74 -2.39
N TYR A 14 -9.44 2.65 -2.92
CA TYR A 14 -10.12 1.39 -3.15
C TYR A 14 -9.68 0.81 -4.49
N ILE A 15 -8.97 -0.32 -4.43
CA ILE A 15 -8.36 -0.96 -5.58
C ILE A 15 -8.94 -2.36 -5.75
N SER A 16 -9.32 -2.68 -6.98
CA SER A 16 -9.72 -4.04 -7.35
C SER A 16 -8.88 -4.55 -8.51
N PHE A 17 -8.49 -5.82 -8.44
CA PHE A 17 -7.63 -6.46 -9.45
C PHE A 17 -7.99 -7.93 -9.62
N GLU A 18 -7.82 -8.44 -10.84
CA GLU A 18 -7.98 -9.86 -11.19
C GLU A 18 -6.63 -10.55 -11.04
N THR A 19 -6.63 -11.71 -10.40
CA THR A 19 -5.45 -12.58 -10.28
C THR A 19 -5.33 -13.54 -11.47
N ASN A 20 -4.16 -14.16 -11.62
CA ASN A 20 -3.92 -15.17 -12.67
C ASN A 20 -4.82 -16.41 -12.53
N SER A 21 -5.36 -16.68 -11.33
CA SER A 21 -6.34 -17.75 -11.10
C SER A 21 -7.79 -17.33 -11.41
N GLY A 22 -8.01 -16.11 -11.92
CA GLY A 22 -9.33 -15.57 -12.25
C GLY A 22 -10.12 -15.03 -11.05
N GLN A 23 -9.53 -15.01 -9.85
CA GLN A 23 -10.16 -14.43 -8.67
C GLN A 23 -10.03 -12.89 -8.67
N THR A 24 -11.11 -12.18 -8.39
CA THR A 24 -11.09 -10.74 -8.15
C THR A 24 -10.84 -10.41 -6.68
N ILE A 25 -9.77 -9.70 -6.41
CA ILE A 25 -9.42 -9.17 -5.08
C ILE A 25 -9.79 -7.69 -5.01
N ARG A 26 -10.28 -7.26 -3.85
CA ARG A 26 -10.64 -5.86 -3.53
C ARG A 26 -9.98 -5.47 -2.22
N ARG A 27 -9.23 -4.38 -2.21
CA ARG A 27 -8.50 -3.90 -1.03
C ARG A 27 -8.45 -2.38 -0.99
N ASN A 28 -8.51 -1.84 0.22
CA ASN A 28 -8.10 -0.46 0.47
C ASN A 28 -6.58 -0.44 0.65
N ILE A 29 -5.91 0.46 -0.05
CA ILE A 29 -4.45 0.63 0.01
C ILE A 29 -4.17 2.11 0.26
N ILE A 30 -3.33 2.40 1.25
CA ILE A 30 -2.96 3.78 1.59
C ILE A 30 -1.56 4.07 1.02
N PHE A 31 -1.44 5.20 0.33
CA PHE A 31 -0.15 5.72 -0.13
C PHE A 31 0.15 7.05 0.56
N THR A 32 1.34 7.19 1.16
CA THR A 32 1.82 8.43 1.78
C THR A 32 2.45 9.41 0.78
N LYS A 33 2.19 9.19 -0.51
CA LYS A 33 2.68 9.99 -1.63
C LYS A 33 1.53 10.14 -2.61
N ASN A 34 1.45 11.32 -3.21
CA ASN A 34 0.52 11.54 -4.30
C ASN A 34 1.00 10.73 -5.52
N LEU A 35 0.23 9.74 -5.93
CA LEU A 35 0.56 8.84 -7.04
C LEU A 35 -0.51 8.94 -8.12
N THR A 36 -0.08 8.90 -9.37
CA THR A 36 -1.01 8.78 -10.49
C THR A 36 -1.62 7.38 -10.54
N LYS A 37 -2.81 7.24 -11.13
CA LYS A 37 -3.43 5.92 -11.35
C LYS A 37 -2.50 4.93 -12.07
N LYS A 38 -1.68 5.41 -13.01
CA LYS A 38 -0.71 4.58 -13.74
C LYS A 38 0.42 4.07 -12.84
N GLU A 39 0.88 4.88 -11.89
CA GLU A 39 1.90 4.45 -10.93
C GLU A 39 1.34 3.44 -9.94
N ILE A 40 0.10 3.66 -9.46
CA ILE A 40 -0.61 2.72 -8.60
C ILE A 40 -0.81 1.38 -9.32
N ASP A 41 -1.28 1.41 -10.57
CA ASP A 41 -1.46 0.21 -11.40
C ASP A 41 -0.17 -0.61 -11.50
N ARG A 42 0.92 0.05 -11.89
CA ARG A 42 2.24 -0.58 -11.97
C ARG A 42 2.67 -1.16 -10.62
N MET A 43 2.51 -0.41 -9.53
CA MET A 43 2.86 -0.90 -8.19
C MET A 43 2.05 -2.12 -7.79
N VAL A 44 0.76 -2.15 -8.11
CA VAL A 44 -0.10 -3.30 -7.80
C VAL A 44 0.37 -4.53 -8.59
N VAL A 45 0.67 -4.38 -9.87
CA VAL A 45 1.18 -5.49 -10.70
C VAL A 45 2.57 -5.97 -10.25
N GLU A 46 3.47 -5.06 -9.88
CA GLU A 46 4.84 -5.39 -9.48
C GLU A 46 4.96 -5.97 -8.06
N LYS A 47 4.11 -5.54 -7.13
CA LYS A 47 4.23 -5.89 -5.70
C LYS A 47 3.32 -7.02 -5.27
N PHE A 48 2.17 -7.18 -5.91
CA PHE A 48 1.27 -8.28 -5.60
C PHE A 48 1.57 -9.43 -6.56
N ASN A 49 1.99 -10.57 -6.01
CA ASN A 49 2.22 -11.76 -6.82
C ASN A 49 0.92 -12.17 -7.50
N SER A 50 1.04 -12.57 -8.78
CA SER A 50 -0.06 -13.15 -9.55
C SER A 50 -1.22 -12.20 -9.92
N VAL A 51 -0.96 -10.90 -10.08
CA VAL A 51 -1.94 -9.97 -10.69
C VAL A 51 -1.94 -10.12 -12.21
N LYS A 52 -3.12 -10.34 -12.78
CA LYS A 52 -3.35 -10.37 -14.23
C LYS A 52 -3.64 -8.99 -14.79
N LYS A 53 -4.51 -8.23 -14.12
CA LYS A 53 -4.83 -6.82 -14.44
C LYS A 53 -5.50 -6.12 -13.28
N VAL A 54 -5.28 -4.81 -13.17
CA VAL A 54 -6.08 -3.95 -12.29
C VAL A 54 -7.39 -3.61 -12.98
N LEU A 55 -8.48 -3.65 -12.22
CA LEU A 55 -9.84 -3.44 -12.71
C LEU A 55 -10.37 -2.04 -12.34
N ASN A 56 -10.05 -1.58 -11.12
CA ASN A 56 -10.47 -0.27 -10.64
C ASN A 56 -9.44 0.34 -9.68
N ILE A 57 -9.28 1.66 -9.76
CA ILE A 57 -8.53 2.49 -8.82
C ILE A 57 -9.37 3.73 -8.56
N GLU A 58 -9.84 3.85 -7.32
CA GLU A 58 -10.69 4.93 -6.86
C GLU A 58 -10.09 5.55 -5.59
N GLU A 59 -9.94 6.86 -5.61
CA GLU A 59 -9.55 7.64 -4.44
C GLU A 59 -10.76 7.79 -3.53
N VAL A 60 -10.60 7.48 -2.25
CA VAL A 60 -11.74 7.41 -1.31
C VAL A 60 -11.63 8.50 -0.25
N ASN A 61 -10.47 8.58 0.42
CA ASN A 61 -10.29 9.46 1.57
C ASN A 61 -8.87 10.02 1.64
N ASP A 62 -8.77 11.28 2.09
CA ASP A 62 -7.56 11.80 2.71
C ASP A 62 -7.41 11.23 4.11
N VAL A 63 -6.23 10.72 4.45
CA VAL A 63 -5.96 10.06 5.74
C VAL A 63 -4.68 10.56 6.39
N LEU A 64 -4.65 10.52 7.72
CA LEU A 64 -3.45 10.79 8.51
C LEU A 64 -2.93 9.48 9.11
N LEU A 65 -1.66 9.16 8.86
CA LEU A 65 -0.99 7.99 9.39
C LEU A 65 0.00 8.37 10.50
N PRO A 66 -0.08 7.79 11.71
CA PRO A 66 0.87 8.09 12.76
C PRO A 66 2.28 7.63 12.35
N LYS A 67 3.29 8.49 12.53
CA LYS A 67 4.70 8.12 12.25
C LYS A 67 5.17 6.93 13.10
N SER A 68 4.61 6.77 14.30
CA SER A 68 4.90 5.65 15.20
C SER A 68 4.49 4.30 14.61
N THR A 69 3.40 4.22 13.86
CA THR A 69 2.89 2.99 13.25
C THR A 69 3.83 2.48 12.16
N ILE A 70 4.33 3.37 11.29
CA ILE A 70 5.27 3.00 10.22
C ILE A 70 6.59 2.47 10.78
N ARG A 71 7.08 3.07 11.88
CA ARG A 71 8.29 2.60 12.56
C ARG A 71 8.15 1.15 13.01
N MET A 72 6.97 0.74 13.50
CA MET A 72 6.72 -0.63 13.94
C MET A 72 6.76 -1.63 12.77
N PHE A 73 6.19 -1.28 11.61
CA PHE A 73 6.24 -2.12 10.40
C PHE A 73 7.65 -2.25 9.80
N LEU A 74 8.46 -1.19 9.87
CA LEU A 74 9.84 -1.24 9.38
C LEU A 74 10.74 -2.11 10.27
N LEU A 75 10.54 -2.06 11.59
CA LEU A 75 11.29 -2.87 12.55
C LEU A 75 10.94 -4.36 12.44
N SER A 76 9.65 -4.72 12.31
CA SER A 76 9.25 -6.13 12.15
C SER A 76 9.78 -6.77 10.87
N ASN A 77 9.95 -6.00 9.79
CA ASN A 77 10.50 -6.50 8.53
C ASN A 77 12.03 -6.70 8.56
N GLN A 78 12.77 -5.94 9.37
CA GLN A 78 14.21 -6.19 9.57
C GLN A 78 14.45 -7.49 10.33
N ASP A 79 13.59 -7.81 11.29
CA ASP A 79 13.67 -9.07 12.04
C ASP A 79 13.21 -10.26 11.18
N PHE A 80 12.19 -10.10 10.32
CA PHE A 80 11.81 -11.14 9.35
C PHE A 80 12.92 -11.51 8.36
N ARG A 81 13.71 -10.52 7.88
CA ARG A 81 14.87 -10.81 7.02
C ARG A 81 15.98 -11.58 7.73
N LYS A 82 16.11 -11.47 9.06
CA LYS A 82 17.08 -12.28 9.81
C LYS A 82 16.64 -13.74 9.98
N ILE A 83 15.33 -14.02 9.94
CA ILE A 83 14.77 -15.37 10.12
C ILE A 83 14.75 -16.16 8.80
N VAL A 84 14.57 -15.50 7.66
CA VAL A 84 14.43 -16.17 6.34
C VAL A 84 15.77 -16.50 5.67
N TYR A 85 16.88 -15.91 6.14
CA TYR A 85 18.22 -16.13 5.59
C TYR A 85 19.19 -16.78 6.60
N GLN A 86 18.67 -17.52 7.57
CA GLN A 86 19.41 -18.53 8.35
C GLN A 86 18.97 -19.92 7.92
#